data_AF-A0A7Y2ENI6-F1
#
_entry.id   AF-A0A7Y2ENI6-F1
#
_cell.length_a   1.000
_cell.length_b   1.000
_cell.length_c   1.000
_cell.angle_alpha   90.00
_cell.angle_beta   90.00
_cell.angle_gamma   90.00
#
_symmetry.space_group_name_H-M   'P 1'
#
loop_
_entity.id
_entity.type
_entity.pdbx_description
1 polymer ?
#
loop_
_entity_poly.entity_id
_entity_poly.type
_entity_poly.pdbx_seq_one_letter_code
_entity_poly.pdbx_strand_id
1 'polypeptide(L)' 'ELDHNELEMSGKRGAVRMVFNFVENGEIVGRGRKSMLLSGLREYDQSAMDEMVARYYAAKDAYLST' A
#
# COMPACT_ATOMS: atom_id res chain seq x y z
N GLU A 1 7.00 -2.65 -13.46
CA GLU A 1 7.83 -3.47 -12.57
C GLU A 1 8.33 -2.64 -11.38
N LEU A 2 8.51 -3.24 -10.20
CA LEU A 2 9.12 -2.56 -9.05
C LEU A 2 10.64 -2.50 -9.22
N ASP A 3 11.24 -1.38 -8.83
CA ASP A 3 12.70 -1.20 -8.91
C ASP A 3 13.31 -1.26 -7.49
N HIS A 4 13.15 -0.19 -6.72
CA HIS A 4 13.58 -0.13 -5.33
C HIS A 4 12.57 0.66 -4.49
N ASN A 5 12.42 0.25 -3.23
CA ASN A 5 11.53 0.91 -2.28
C ASN A 5 12.29 1.22 -0.99
N GLU A 6 12.05 2.40 -0.43
CA GLU A 6 12.65 2.86 0.82
C GLU A 6 11.55 3.21 1.81
N LEU A 7 11.76 2.86 3.07
CA LEU A 7 10.92 3.27 4.20
C LEU A 7 11.81 3.83 5.30
N GLU A 8 11.65 5.11 5.59
CA GLU A 8 12.28 5.78 6.73
C GLU A 8 11.26 5.95 7.85
N MET A 9 11.55 5.44 9.05
CA MET A 9 10.63 5.52 10.19
C MET A 9 11.14 6.47 11.26
N SER A 10 10.23 7.28 11.80
CA SER A 10 10.44 8.15 12.95
C SER A 10 9.25 8.01 13.91
N GLY A 11 9.41 7.16 14.93
CA GLY A 11 8.34 6.81 15.85
C GLY A 11 7.12 6.22 15.11
N LYS A 12 5.95 6.84 15.28
CA LYS A 12 4.70 6.43 14.61
C LYS A 12 4.51 7.02 13.21
N ARG A 13 5.56 7.62 12.63
CA ARG A 13 5.53 8.21 11.29
C ARG A 13 6.50 7.47 10.38
N GLY A 14 6.13 7.29 9.12
CA GLY A 14 7.00 6.72 8.10
C GLY A 14 7.00 7.58 6.85
N ALA A 15 8.15 7.70 6.18
CA ALA A 15 8.23 8.24 4.84
C ALA A 15 8.58 7.08 3.90
N VAL A 16 7.70 6.81 2.93
CA VAL A 16 7.91 5.76 1.93
C VAL A 16 8.23 6.39 0.61
N ARG A 17 9.26 5.86 -0.06
CA ARG A 17 9.52 6.10 -1.46
C ARG A 17 9.38 4.77 -2.20
N MET A 18 8.41 4.71 -3.09
CA MET A 18 8.19 3.55 -3.95
C MET A 18 8.62 3.90 -5.37
N VAL A 19 9.60 3.19 -5.92
CA VAL A 19 10.11 3.42 -7.27
C VAL A 19 9.76 2.23 -8.17
N PHE A 20 9.28 2.54 -9.36
CA PHE A 20 8.82 1.54 -10.31
C PHE A 20 9.08 1.98 -11.75
N ASN A 21 9.24 0.99 -12.63
CA ASN A 21 9.45 1.17 -14.05
C ASN A 21 8.17 0.83 -14.83
N PHE A 22 7.83 1.65 -15.81
CA PHE A 22 6.89 1.29 -16.87
C PHE A 22 7.65 0.47 -17.90
N VAL A 23 7.20 -0.76 -18.14
CA VAL A 23 7.86 -1.71 -19.03
C VAL A 23 6.90 -2.13 -20.13
N GLU A 24 7.33 -2.01 -21.38
CA GLU A 24 6.62 -2.48 -22.58
C GLU A 24 7.56 -3.35 -23.39
N ASN A 25 7.14 -4.56 -23.76
CA ASN A 25 7.96 -5.53 -24.51
C ASN A 25 9.36 -5.80 -23.92
N GLY A 26 9.49 -5.74 -22.59
CA GLY A 26 10.77 -5.93 -21.89
C GLY A 26 11.66 -4.69 -21.84
N GLU A 27 11.24 -3.57 -22.43
CA GLU A 27 11.96 -2.29 -22.40
C GLU A 27 11.34 -1.32 -21.40
N ILE A 28 12.18 -0.60 -20.66
CA ILE A 28 11.73 0.44 -19.74
C ILE A 28 11.37 1.69 -20.54
N VAL A 29 10.07 1.93 -20.70
CA VAL A 29 9.52 3.11 -21.39
C VAL A 29 9.28 4.30 -20.45
N GLY A 30 9.43 4.09 -19.13
CA GLY A 30 9.32 5.18 -18.16
C GLY A 30 9.70 4.79 -16.74
N ARG A 31 9.96 5.80 -15.90
CA ARG A 31 10.26 5.62 -14.47
C ARG A 31 9.32 6.46 -13.62
N GLY A 32 8.69 5.83 -12.65
CA GLY A 32 7.77 6.45 -11.70
C GLY A 32 8.31 6.38 -10.28
N ARG A 33 8.01 7.41 -9.49
CA ARG A 33 8.18 7.36 -8.04
C ARG A 33 6.94 7.86 -7.33
N LYS A 34 6.57 7.20 -6.24
CA LYS A 34 5.50 7.62 -5.34
C LYS A 34 6.10 7.87 -3.95
N SER A 35 6.03 9.11 -3.50
CA SER A 35 6.35 9.48 -2.11
C SER A 35 5.08 9.48 -1.27
N MET A 36 5.12 8.84 -0.11
CA MET A 36 3.99 8.73 0.81
C MET A 36 4.44 9.02 2.23
N LEU A 37 3.61 9.73 2.98
CA LEU A 37 3.78 9.91 4.41
C LEU A 37 2.77 9.04 5.14
N LEU A 38 3.28 8.15 5.99
CA LEU A 38 2.53 7.31 6.88
C LEU A 38 2.48 7.97 8.25
N SER A 39 1.31 7.96 8.88
CA SER A 39 1.11 8.41 10.25
C SER A 39 0.32 7.37 11.03
N GLY A 40 0.53 7.32 12.34
CA GLY A 40 -0.17 6.38 13.21
C GLY A 40 0.29 4.93 13.05
N LEU A 41 1.54 4.70 12.66
CA LEU A 41 2.12 3.35 12.62
C LEU A 41 2.01 2.69 13.99
N ARG A 42 1.57 1.44 13.99
CA ARG A 42 1.34 0.60 15.16
C ARG A 42 1.82 -0.81 14.83
N GLU A 43 2.07 -1.58 15.89
CA GLU A 43 2.36 -2.99 15.74
C GLU A 43 1.22 -3.71 15.04
N TYR A 44 1.58 -4.71 14.25
CA TYR A 44 0.62 -5.49 13.51
C TYR A 44 -0.16 -6.39 14.48
N ASP A 45 -1.48 -6.33 14.39
CA ASP A 45 -2.40 -7.20 15.13
C ASP A 45 -3.27 -7.94 14.10
N GLN A 46 -3.03 -9.25 14.00
CA GLN A 46 -3.75 -10.13 13.07
C GLN A 46 -5.25 -10.08 13.30
N SER A 47 -5.69 -10.12 14.55
CA SER A 47 -7.11 -10.19 14.89
C SER A 47 -7.84 -8.91 14.49
N ALA A 48 -7.22 -7.76 14.76
CA ALA A 48 -7.75 -6.46 14.37
C ALA A 48 -7.83 -6.29 12.85
N MET A 49 -6.83 -6.82 12.12
CA MET A 49 -6.81 -6.79 10.66
C MET A 49 -7.87 -7.70 10.06
N ASP A 50 -8.05 -8.91 10.58
CA ASP A 50 -9.07 -9.85 10.11
C ASP A 50 -10.48 -9.26 10.29
N GLU A 51 -10.74 -8.61 11.43
CA GLU A 51 -12.00 -7.91 11.68
C GLU A 51 -12.23 -6.76 10.68
N MET A 52 -11.19 -5.96 10.41
CA MET A 52 -11.26 -4.88 9.43
C MET A 52 -11.59 -5.41 8.03
N VAL A 53 -10.92 -6.48 7.61
CA VAL A 53 -11.12 -7.12 6.30
C VAL A 53 -12.54 -7.67 6.18
N ALA A 54 -13.02 -8.38 7.20
CA ALA A 54 -14.37 -8.93 7.21
C ALA A 54 -15.44 -7.82 7.08
N ARG A 55 -15.29 -6.72 7.83
CA ARG A 55 -16.20 -5.56 7.72
C ARG A 55 -16.20 -4.93 6.33
N TYR A 56 -15.03 -4.77 5.72
CA TYR A 56 -14.93 -4.22 4.37
C TYR A 56 -15.67 -5.08 3.35
N TYR A 57 -15.45 -6.41 3.37
CA TYR A 57 -16.13 -7.31 2.44
C TYR A 57 -17.64 -7.34 2.66
N ALA A 58 -18.11 -7.39 3.91
CA ALA A 58 -19.53 -7.33 4.20
C ALA A 58 -20.19 -6.04 3.64
N ALA A 59 -19.53 -4.89 3.80
CA ALA A 59 -20.02 -3.62 3.25
C ALA A 59 -20.02 -3.60 1.71
N LYS A 60 -18.96 -4.13 1.10
CA LYS A 60 -18.84 -4.25 -0.36
C LYS A 60 -19.93 -5.17 -0.93
N ASP A 61 -20.16 -6.31 -0.31
CA ASP A 61 -21.16 -7.28 -0.78
C ASP A 61 -22.58 -6.72 -0.63
N ALA A 62 -22.86 -6.01 0.48
CA ALA A 62 -24.12 -5.29 0.65
C ALA A 62 -24.34 -4.24 -0.47
N TYR A 63 -23.31 -3.45 -0.80
CA TYR A 63 -23.38 -2.48 -1.90
C TYR A 63 -23.64 -3.15 -3.26
N LEU A 64 -22.99 -4.28 -3.55
CA LEU A 64 -23.15 -4.99 -4.82
C LEU A 64 -24.47 -5.78 -4.93
N SER A 65 -25.13 -6.05 -3.80
CA SER A 65 -26.44 -6.71 -3.75
C SER A 65 -27.62 -5.75 -4.00
N THR A 66 -27.35 -4.45 -4.17
CA THR A 66 -28.32 -3.41 -4.55
C THR A 66 -28.28 -3.16 -6.05
#